data_AF-G5ND29-F1
#
_entry.id   AF-G5ND29-F1
#
_cell.length_a   1.000
_cell.length_b   1.000
_cell.length_c   1.000
_cell.angle_alpha   90.00
_cell.angle_beta   90.00
_cell.angle_gamma   90.00
#
_symmetry.space_group_name_H-M   'P 1'
#
loop_
_entity.id
_entity.type
_entity.pdbx_description
1 polymer ?
#
loop_
_entity_poly.entity_id
_entity_poly.type
_entity_poly.pdbx_seq_one_letter_code
_entity_poly.pdbx_strand_id
1 'polypeptide(L)' 'MIPQIAYALENKPRTPVIWLHGLECTCCTESFIRSAHPLAKDAILSLISLDYDDTIMAAAGQQAEQALADVMREYKGNY' A
#
# COMPACT_ATOMS: atom_id res chain seq x y z
N MET A 1 12.37 18.44 22.21
CA MET A 1 11.39 17.35 22.00
C MET A 1 10.39 17.65 20.89
N ILE A 2 9.65 18.76 20.93
CA ILE A 2 8.67 19.15 19.88
C ILE A 2 9.25 19.15 18.44
N PRO A 3 10.48 19.67 18.18
CA PRO A 3 11.03 19.69 16.82
C PRO A 3 11.32 18.31 16.24
N GLN A 4 11.74 17.35 17.07
CA GLN A 4 12.06 16.00 16.61
C GLN A 4 10.81 15.17 16.35
N ILE A 5 9.74 15.40 17.11
CA ILE A 5 8.44 14.74 16.87
C ILE A 5 7.83 15.29 15.57
N ALA A 6 7.82 16.61 15.37
CA ALA A 6 7.33 17.22 14.13
C ALA A 6 8.11 16.71 12.91
N TYR A 7 9.45 16.71 12.98
CA TYR A 7 10.30 16.20 11.92
C TYR A 7 10.04 14.71 11.62
N ALA A 8 9.84 13.89 12.65
CA ALA A 8 9.53 12.48 12.48
C ALA A 8 8.16 12.25 11.85
N LEU A 9 7.16 13.08 12.17
CA LEU A 9 5.83 13.00 11.56
C LEU A 9 5.85 13.39 10.08
N GLU A 10 6.66 14.39 9.71
CA GLU A 10 6.79 14.86 8.33
C GLU A 10 7.59 13.89 7.45
N ASN A 11 8.59 13.20 8.01
CA ASN A 11 9.48 12.32 7.27
C ASN A 11 9.22 10.82 7.48
N LYS A 12 8.12 10.47 8.15
CA LYS A 12 7.80 9.05 8.36
C LYS A 12 7.53 8.40 7.00
N PRO A 13 8.27 7.34 6.63
CA PRO A 13 7.96 6.60 5.42
C PRO A 13 6.56 6.00 5.50
N ARG A 14 5.86 6.00 4.37
CA ARG A 14 4.53 5.38 4.25
C ARG A 14 4.63 3.90 4.61
N THR A 15 3.63 3.40 5.34
CA THR A 15 3.61 1.98 5.72
C THR A 15 3.32 1.13 4.48
N PRO A 16 4.18 0.16 4.14
CA PRO A 16 3.94 -0.76 3.04
C PRO A 16 2.76 -1.67 3.34
N VAL A 17 1.94 -1.95 2.34
CA VAL A 17 0.75 -2.80 2.43
C VAL A 17 0.75 -3.77 1.27
N ILE A 18 0.57 -5.05 1.58
CA ILE A 18 0.37 -6.13 0.62
C ILE A 18 -1.11 -6.54 0.67
N TRP A 19 -1.81 -6.40 -0.45
CA TRP A 19 -3.21 -6.80 -0.58
C TRP A 19 -3.31 -8.09 -1.41
N LEU A 20 -3.66 -9.20 -0.75
CA LEU A 20 -3.79 -10.50 -1.41
C LEU A 20 -5.25 -10.83 -1.70
N HIS A 21 -5.53 -11.22 -2.95
CA HIS A 21 -6.83 -11.68 -3.38
C HIS A 21 -6.93 -13.20 -3.24
N GLY A 22 -7.87 -13.66 -2.41
CA GLY A 22 -8.19 -15.07 -2.24
C GLY A 22 -9.40 -15.49 -3.09
N LEU A 23 -10.39 -16.12 -2.45
CA LEU A 23 -11.70 -16.39 -3.05
C LEU A 23 -12.61 -15.19 -2.84
N GLU A 24 -12.38 -14.11 -3.59
CA GLU A 24 -13.15 -12.87 -3.49
C GLU A 24 -13.76 -12.44 -4.83
N CYS A 25 -14.64 -11.44 -4.79
CA CYS A 25 -15.35 -10.91 -5.97
C CYS A 25 -14.92 -9.48 -6.35
N THR A 26 -13.82 -8.99 -5.76
CA THR A 26 -13.20 -7.69 -6.05
C THR A 26 -14.02 -6.47 -5.63
N CYS A 27 -15.22 -6.67 -5.07
CA CYS A 27 -16.05 -5.56 -4.57
C CYS A 27 -15.41 -4.83 -3.38
N CYS A 28 -14.51 -5.49 -2.64
CA CYS A 28 -13.72 -4.86 -1.57
C CYS A 28 -12.81 -3.77 -2.15
N THR A 29 -12.13 -4.06 -3.26
CA THR A 29 -11.29 -3.08 -3.98
C THR A 29 -12.14 -2.00 -4.65
N GLU A 30 -13.31 -2.35 -5.22
CA GLU A 30 -14.25 -1.35 -5.76
C GLU A 30 -14.68 -0.34 -4.67
N SER A 31 -15.05 -0.85 -3.49
CA SER A 31 -15.40 -0.04 -2.33
C SER A 31 -14.26 0.89 -1.90
N PHE A 32 -13.03 0.37 -1.89
CA PHE A 32 -11.84 1.16 -1.61
C PHE A 32 -11.66 2.31 -2.62
N ILE A 33 -11.76 2.04 -3.92
CA ILE A 33 -11.64 3.07 -4.98
C ILE A 33 -12.72 4.15 -4.86
N ARG A 34 -13.91 3.80 -4.36
CA ARG A 34 -15.03 4.73 -4.15
C ARG A 34 -15.04 5.42 -2.77
N SER A 35 -14.03 5.19 -1.94
CA SER A 35 -13.92 5.81 -0.61
C SER A 35 -13.75 7.32 -0.71
N ALA A 36 -14.39 8.06 0.21
CA ALA A 36 -14.41 9.53 0.22
C ALA A 36 -13.46 10.16 1.24
N HIS A 37 -13.22 9.49 2.37
CA HIS A 37 -12.45 10.02 3.50
C HIS A 37 -11.59 8.92 4.14
N PRO A 38 -10.33 8.73 3.71
CA PRO A 38 -9.64 9.41 2.61
C PRO A 38 -10.12 8.95 1.22
N LEU A 39 -9.80 9.74 0.18
CA LEU A 39 -9.89 9.27 -1.21
C LEU A 39 -8.84 8.18 -1.44
N ALA A 40 -9.11 7.22 -2.31
CA ALA A 40 -8.16 6.15 -2.63
C ALA A 40 -6.80 6.68 -3.10
N LYS A 41 -6.79 7.73 -3.93
CA LYS A 41 -5.55 8.40 -4.36
C LYS A 41 -4.76 8.97 -3.18
N ASP A 42 -5.44 9.55 -2.19
CA ASP A 42 -4.79 10.20 -1.05
C ASP A 42 -4.27 9.13 -0.09
N ALA A 43 -5.00 8.01 0.05
CA ALA A 43 -4.54 6.85 0.79
C ALA A 43 -3.24 6.29 0.20
N ILE A 44 -3.20 6.00 -1.10
CA ILE A 44 -2.03 5.40 -1.76
C ILE A 44 -0.85 6.38 -1.88
N LEU A 45 -1.11 7.68 -2.07
CA LEU A 45 -0.03 8.65 -2.26
C LEU A 45 0.50 9.24 -0.95
N SER A 46 -0.32 9.32 0.10
CA SER A 46 0.02 10.06 1.31
C SER A 46 0.00 9.23 2.60
N LEU A 47 -0.73 8.11 2.66
CA LEU A 47 -0.90 7.36 3.91
C LEU A 47 -0.15 6.02 3.92
N ILE A 48 -0.38 5.20 2.89
CA ILE A 48 0.18 3.86 2.74
C ILE A 48 0.95 3.73 1.44
N SER A 49 1.89 2.80 1.37
CA SER A 49 2.46 2.34 0.11
C SER A 49 1.76 1.05 -0.27
N LEU A 50 0.83 1.10 -1.23
CA LEU A 50 0.16 -0.10 -1.72
C LEU A 50 1.06 -0.75 -2.76
N ASP A 51 1.96 -1.62 -2.30
CA ASP A 51 3.05 -2.14 -3.13
C ASP A 51 2.66 -3.42 -3.88
N TYR A 52 1.58 -4.09 -3.46
CA TYR A 52 1.01 -5.25 -4.15
C TYR A 52 -0.52 -5.25 -4.05
N ASP A 53 -1.20 -5.23 -5.18
CA ASP A 53 -2.65 -5.40 -5.35
C ASP A 53 -2.91 -5.82 -6.80
N ASP A 54 -3.38 -7.05 -7.01
CA ASP A 54 -3.52 -7.65 -8.35
C ASP A 54 -4.51 -6.89 -9.26
N THR A 55 -5.38 -6.05 -8.69
CA THR A 55 -6.46 -5.37 -9.41
C THR A 55 -6.02 -4.02 -9.98
N ILE A 56 -5.25 -3.24 -9.21
CA ILE A 56 -4.89 -1.85 -9.56
C ILE A 56 -3.39 -1.61 -9.75
N MET A 57 -2.53 -2.62 -9.55
CA MET A 57 -1.11 -2.51 -9.85
C MET A 57 -0.80 -2.44 -11.35
N ALA A 58 0.29 -1.78 -11.71
CA ALA A 58 0.72 -1.66 -13.10
C ALA A 58 1.48 -2.89 -13.63
N ALA A 59 2.18 -3.62 -12.76
CA ALA A 59 2.93 -4.81 -13.11
C ALA A 59 2.03 -6.06 -13.19
N ALA A 60 2.39 -7.04 -14.01
CA ALA A 60 1.63 -8.29 -14.16
C ALA A 60 2.59 -9.47 -14.33
N GLY A 61 2.10 -10.70 -14.10
CA GLY A 61 2.90 -11.92 -14.27
C GLY A 61 4.16 -11.94 -13.41
N GLN A 62 5.31 -12.25 -14.00
CA GLN A 62 6.57 -12.38 -13.27
C GLN A 62 7.00 -11.06 -12.59
N GLN A 63 6.66 -9.91 -13.18
CA GLN A 63 6.96 -8.61 -12.60
C GLN A 63 6.14 -8.37 -11.33
N ALA A 64 4.90 -8.86 -11.28
CA ALA A 64 4.08 -8.78 -10.08
C ALA A 64 4.60 -9.70 -8.98
N GLU A 65 4.98 -10.94 -9.32
CA GLU A 65 5.58 -11.89 -8.37
C GLU A 65 6.90 -11.35 -7.78
N GLN A 66 7.73 -10.72 -8.63
CA GLN A 66 8.97 -10.09 -8.18
C GLN A 66 8.70 -8.92 -7.23
N ALA A 67 7.71 -8.06 -7.54
CA ALA A 67 7.32 -6.96 -6.66
C ALA A 67 6.89 -7.47 -5.27
N LEU A 68 6.07 -8.54 -5.22
CA LEU A 68 5.69 -9.18 -3.96
C LEU A 68 6.91 -9.67 -3.18
N ALA A 69 7.82 -10.40 -3.85
CA ALA A 69 9.03 -10.93 -3.23
C ALA A 69 9.94 -9.82 -2.68
N ASP A 70 10.09 -8.71 -3.41
CA ASP A 70 10.89 -7.58 -2.99
C ASP A 70 10.30 -6.87 -1.78
N VAL A 71 8.99 -6.62 -1.77
CA VAL A 71 8.31 -6.01 -0.61
C VAL A 71 8.45 -6.90 0.63
N MET A 72 8.23 -8.21 0.48
CA MET A 72 8.38 -9.15 1.59
C MET A 72 9.81 -9.20 2.14
N ARG A 73 10.81 -9.06 1.27
CA ARG A 73 12.24 -9.05 1.64
C ARG A 73 12.63 -7.76 2.34
N GLU A 74 12.22 -6.62 1.82
CA GLU A 74 12.65 -5.30 2.27
C GLU A 74 11.93 -4.84 3.54
N TYR A 75 10.64 -5.18 3.67
CA TYR A 75 9.80 -4.67 4.74
C TYR A 75 9.39 -5.73 5.76
N LYS A 76 10.09 -6.88 5.82
CA LYS A 76 9.76 -8.01 6.70
C LYS A 76 9.45 -7.58 8.15
N GLY A 77 8.23 -7.86 8.60
CA GLY A 77 7.74 -7.52 9.94
C GLY A 77 7.24 -6.07 10.10
N ASN A 78 7.21 -5.30 9.02
CA ASN A 78 6.73 -3.92 8.97
C ASN A 78 5.70 -3.68 7.85
N TYR A 79 5.15 -4.75 7.25
CA TYR A 79 3.98 -4.79 6.38
C TYR A 79 2.91 -5.72 6.96
#